data_AF-A0A257NHZ3-F1
#
_entry.id   AF-A0A257NHZ3-F1
#
_cell.length_a   1.000
_cell.length_b   1.000
_cell.length_c   1.000
_cell.angle_alpha   90.00
_cell.angle_beta   90.00
_cell.angle_gamma   90.00
#
_symmetry.space_group_name_H-M   'P 1'
#
loop_
_entity.id
_entity.type
_entity.pdbx_description
1 polymer ?
#
loop_
_entity_poly.entity_id
_entity_poly.type
_entity_poly.pdbx_seq_one_letter_code
_entity_poly.pdbx_strand_id
1 'polypeptide(L)'
;CTGSQGSIASFHPLMEESHRLLASIVTILILLLVWSVRRCERANHLRGPSLVAVGVILVQIVLGAVTVFAKNAPFTVALHLLTATLFLGVSSVLAVVAFIAPERGWSLRTGTSPLGWAAVVGLYSVIISGSVVVSAGAQSACAAWPLCLHSSGATALLVVQTAHRGIVLVASVLVVTFLLVQLRSTRASGRRSADRSVSILRTPSGRSRKASAS
;
A
#
# COMPACT_ATOMS: atom_id res chain seq x y z
N CYS A 1 36.07 31.79 -1.86
CA CYS A 1 36.07 32.13 -3.30
C CYS A 1 37.13 31.29 -4.03
N THR A 2 36.77 30.07 -4.41
CA THR A 2 37.29 29.36 -5.60
C THR A 2 36.22 28.33 -5.97
N GLY A 3 35.49 28.66 -7.04
CA GLY A 3 34.60 27.83 -7.86
C GLY A 3 34.04 26.51 -7.33
N SER A 4 32.72 26.51 -7.10
CA SER A 4 31.80 25.46 -7.57
C SER A 4 32.21 23.99 -7.41
N GLN A 5 32.08 23.46 -6.19
CA GLN A 5 31.64 22.06 -6.01
C GLN A 5 30.10 22.11 -5.86
N GLY A 6 29.44 22.45 -6.96
CA GLY A 6 28.00 22.58 -7.01
C GLY A 6 27.32 21.22 -6.78
N SER A 7 26.24 21.28 -6.02
CA SER A 7 25.16 20.29 -5.98
C SER A 7 25.46 19.01 -5.21
N ILE A 8 26.34 18.10 -5.61
CA ILE A 8 26.20 16.70 -5.18
C ILE A 8 26.55 16.41 -3.70
N ALA A 9 27.55 17.10 -3.13
CA ALA A 9 28.00 16.85 -1.75
C ALA A 9 27.05 17.42 -0.67
N SER A 10 26.29 18.48 -0.99
CA SER A 10 25.28 19.05 -0.08
C SER A 10 23.95 18.31 -0.16
N PHE A 11 23.66 17.60 -1.26
CA PHE A 11 22.39 16.90 -1.42
C PHE A 11 22.25 15.70 -0.48
N HIS A 12 23.33 14.96 -0.22
CA HIS A 12 23.25 13.79 0.65
C HIS A 12 22.90 14.15 2.11
N PRO A 13 23.56 15.13 2.75
CA PRO A 13 23.13 15.62 4.08
C PRO A 13 21.73 16.23 4.06
N LEU A 14 21.37 17.01 3.03
CA LEU A 14 20.03 17.59 2.92
C LEU A 14 18.92 16.53 2.84
N MET A 15 19.15 15.47 2.07
CA MET A 15 18.23 14.33 1.95
C MET A 15 18.07 13.61 3.29
N GLU A 16 19.17 13.39 4.00
CA GLU A 16 19.15 12.74 5.31
C GLU A 16 18.39 13.57 6.35
N GLU A 17 18.69 14.86 6.47
CA GLU A 17 18.02 15.76 7.41
C GLU A 17 16.54 15.96 7.06
N SER A 18 16.21 16.10 5.78
CA SER A 18 14.82 16.21 5.32
C SER A 18 14.01 14.95 5.66
N HIS A 19 14.61 13.77 5.51
CA HIS A 19 13.97 12.51 5.88
C HIS A 19 13.73 12.40 7.39
N ARG A 20 14.72 12.78 8.22
CA ARG A 20 14.58 12.79 9.70
C ARG A 20 13.50 13.76 10.18
N LEU A 21 13.43 14.95 9.58
CA LEU A 21 12.40 15.94 9.88
C LEU A 21 11.01 15.41 9.52
N LEU A 22 10.86 14.86 8.31
CA LEU A 22 9.59 14.28 7.86
C LEU A 22 9.15 13.11 8.77
N ALA A 23 10.07 12.21 9.11
CA ALA A 23 9.79 11.09 10.02
C ALA A 23 9.30 11.58 11.40
N SER A 24 9.92 12.65 11.93
CA SER A 24 9.50 13.27 13.19
C SER A 24 8.09 13.85 13.11
N ILE A 25 7.78 14.60 12.04
CA ILE A 25 6.45 15.17 11.81
C ILE A 25 5.39 14.06 11.72
N VAL A 26 5.63 13.04 10.90
CA VAL A 26 4.72 11.91 10.73
C VAL A 26 4.48 11.19 12.06
N THR A 27 5.54 11.00 12.87
CA THR A 27 5.42 10.39 14.20
C THR A 27 4.50 11.20 15.11
N ILE A 28 4.68 12.52 15.16
CA ILE A 28 3.81 13.41 15.96
C ILE A 28 2.36 13.33 15.47
N LEU A 29 2.12 13.36 14.16
CA LEU A 29 0.77 13.27 13.59
C LEU A 29 0.07 11.95 13.96
N ILE A 30 0.77 10.82 13.96
CA ILE A 30 0.21 9.53 14.39
C ILE A 30 -0.13 9.53 15.88
N LEU A 31 0.73 10.11 16.73
CA LEU A 31 0.44 10.22 18.16
C LEU A 31 -0.78 11.11 18.44
N LEU A 32 -0.89 12.24 17.74
CA LEU A 32 -2.05 13.14 17.82
C LEU A 32 -3.32 12.45 17.31
N LEU A 33 -3.24 11.67 16.22
CA LEU A 33 -4.35 10.88 15.71
C LEU A 33 -4.87 9.91 16.78
N VAL A 34 -3.98 9.13 17.41
CA VAL A 34 -4.36 8.17 18.44
C VAL A 34 -4.95 8.89 19.66
N TRP A 35 -4.37 10.02 20.05
CA TRP A 35 -4.90 10.84 21.14
C TRP A 35 -6.33 11.34 20.83
N SER A 36 -6.56 11.87 19.63
CA SER A 36 -7.89 12.31 19.16
C SER A 36 -8.91 11.16 19.13
N VAL A 37 -8.50 10.00 18.59
CA VAL A 37 -9.33 8.78 18.52
C VAL A 37 -9.69 8.24 19.91
N ARG A 38 -8.80 8.39 20.91
CA ARG A 38 -9.11 8.01 22.29
C ARG A 38 -10.12 8.95 22.95
N ARG A 39 -10.08 10.25 22.62
CA ARG A 39 -10.98 11.28 23.14
C ARG A 39 -12.37 11.26 22.51
N CYS A 40 -12.52 10.67 21.32
CA CYS A 40 -13.79 10.64 20.58
C CYS A 40 -14.43 9.24 20.61
N GLU A 41 -15.57 9.09 21.28
CA GLU A 41 -16.30 7.80 21.34
C GLU A 41 -16.78 7.34 19.96
N ARG A 42 -17.19 8.28 19.09
CA ARG A 42 -17.60 7.97 17.70
C ARG A 42 -16.47 7.36 16.87
N ALA A 43 -15.21 7.62 17.24
CA ALA A 43 -14.02 7.10 16.58
C ALA A 43 -13.52 5.76 17.15
N ASN A 44 -14.28 5.08 18.01
CA ASN A 44 -13.85 3.83 18.65
C ASN A 44 -13.40 2.75 17.64
N HIS A 45 -14.02 2.71 16.46
CA HIS A 45 -13.66 1.80 15.37
C HIS A 45 -12.24 2.03 14.78
N LEU A 46 -11.66 3.22 14.97
CA LEU A 46 -10.29 3.56 14.54
C LEU A 46 -9.22 3.22 15.60
N ARG A 47 -9.62 2.86 16.83
CA ARG A 47 -8.66 2.58 17.93
C ARG A 47 -7.72 1.42 17.60
N GLY A 48 -8.23 0.30 17.10
CA GLY A 48 -7.39 -0.83 16.70
C GLY A 48 -6.38 -0.47 15.61
N PRO A 49 -6.83 0.01 14.43
CA PRO A 49 -5.93 0.39 13.34
C PRO A 49 -4.92 1.50 13.71
N SER A 50 -5.33 2.47 14.54
CA SER A 50 -4.41 3.55 14.99
C SER A 50 -3.31 3.02 15.93
N LEU A 51 -3.61 2.03 16.78
CA LEU A 51 -2.59 1.35 17.58
C LEU A 51 -1.62 0.53 16.74
N VAL A 52 -2.12 -0.12 15.67
CA VAL A 52 -1.26 -0.81 14.70
C VAL A 52 -0.31 0.19 14.04
N ALA A 53 -0.80 1.36 13.62
CA ALA A 53 0.04 2.41 13.04
C ALA A 53 1.16 2.85 13.99
N VAL A 54 0.87 3.01 15.29
CA VAL A 54 1.90 3.29 16.32
C VAL A 54 2.91 2.16 16.42
N GLY A 55 2.47 0.91 16.47
CA GLY A 55 3.37 -0.23 16.51
C GLY A 55 4.32 -0.26 15.31
N VAL A 56 3.79 -0.07 14.11
CA VAL A 56 4.59 -0.11 12.87
C VAL A 56 5.54 1.09 12.79
N ILE A 57 5.15 2.31 13.18
CA ILE A 57 6.06 3.47 13.14
C ILE A 57 7.19 3.34 14.17
N LEU A 58 6.95 2.72 15.33
CA LEU A 58 8.01 2.42 16.29
C LEU A 58 9.04 1.44 15.71
N VAL A 59 8.56 0.37 15.05
CA VAL A 59 9.44 -0.55 14.31
C VAL A 59 10.21 0.21 13.23
N GLN A 60 9.57 1.17 12.55
CA GLN A 60 10.21 1.97 11.51
C GLN A 60 11.35 2.86 12.05
N ILE A 61 11.14 3.50 13.20
CA ILE A 61 12.16 4.32 13.87
C ILE A 61 13.36 3.45 14.23
N VAL A 62 13.13 2.26 14.79
CA VAL A 62 14.20 1.31 15.14
C VAL A 62 14.94 0.84 13.91
N LEU A 63 14.25 0.38 12.87
CA LEU A 63 14.88 -0.08 11.62
C LEU A 63 15.61 1.06 10.89
N GLY A 64 15.13 2.30 11.01
CA GLY A 64 15.79 3.48 10.47
C GLY A 64 17.13 3.74 11.15
N ALA A 65 17.15 3.71 12.48
CA ALA A 65 18.39 3.83 13.25
C ALA A 65 19.35 2.67 12.93
N VAL A 66 18.86 1.43 12.87
CA VAL A 66 19.65 0.24 12.50
C VAL A 66 20.25 0.41 11.11
N THR A 67 19.51 0.95 10.14
CA THR A 67 20.01 1.16 8.77
C THR A 67 21.20 2.13 8.72
N VAL A 68 21.15 3.19 9.53
CA VAL A 68 22.27 4.14 9.67
C VAL A 68 23.48 3.46 10.30
N PHE A 69 23.31 2.77 11.43
CA PHE A 69 24.41 2.07 12.11
C PHE A 69 25.01 0.94 11.27
N ALA A 70 24.18 0.26 10.48
CA ALA A 70 24.59 -0.79 9.56
C ALA A 70 25.15 -0.26 8.24
N LYS A 71 25.37 1.07 8.10
CA LYS A 71 25.91 1.70 6.90
C LYS A 71 25.16 1.31 5.63
N ASN A 72 23.82 1.31 5.69
CA ASN A 72 22.92 0.94 4.60
C ASN A 72 23.10 -0.53 4.12
N ALA A 73 23.36 -1.45 5.04
CA ALA A 73 23.35 -2.88 4.72
C ALA A 73 22.06 -3.27 3.96
N PRO A 74 22.14 -4.04 2.86
CA PRO A 74 21.00 -4.23 1.97
C PRO A 74 19.74 -4.77 2.65
N PHE A 75 19.91 -5.71 3.58
CA PHE A 75 18.79 -6.31 4.31
C PHE A 75 18.10 -5.32 5.26
N THR A 76 18.84 -4.37 5.86
CA THR A 76 18.24 -3.37 6.76
C THR A 76 17.40 -2.39 5.98
N VAL A 77 17.91 -1.92 4.82
CA VAL A 77 17.17 -1.04 3.91
C VAL A 77 15.91 -1.73 3.38
N ALA A 78 16.01 -3.01 3.01
CA ALA A 78 14.87 -3.79 2.54
C ALA A 78 13.79 -3.95 3.63
N LEU A 79 14.19 -4.33 4.85
CA LEU A 79 13.28 -4.45 5.98
C LEU A 79 12.62 -3.11 6.29
N HIS A 80 13.39 -2.02 6.33
CA HIS A 80 12.89 -0.67 6.53
C HIS A 80 11.87 -0.29 5.45
N LEU A 81 12.12 -0.61 4.18
CA LEU A 81 11.18 -0.32 3.09
C LEU A 81 9.89 -1.17 3.17
N LEU A 82 10.00 -2.45 3.53
CA LEU A 82 8.85 -3.34 3.73
C LEU A 82 7.94 -2.80 4.85
N THR A 83 8.51 -2.42 5.98
CA THR A 83 7.74 -1.85 7.10
C THR A 83 7.24 -0.43 6.79
N ALA A 84 7.95 0.37 6.00
CA ALA A 84 7.46 1.67 5.52
C ALA A 84 6.21 1.52 4.63
N THR A 85 6.21 0.56 3.70
CA THR A 85 5.05 0.32 2.84
C THR A 85 3.87 -0.27 3.60
N LEU A 86 4.11 -1.10 4.63
CA LEU A 86 3.07 -1.52 5.57
C LEU A 86 2.48 -0.31 6.33
N PHE A 87 3.33 0.57 6.86
CA PHE A 87 2.88 1.78 7.56
C PHE A 87 2.03 2.67 6.66
N LEU A 88 2.45 2.86 5.40
CA LEU A 88 1.69 3.58 4.40
C LEU A 88 0.32 2.94 4.17
N GLY A 89 0.26 1.61 3.99
CA GLY A 89 -1.00 0.89 3.82
C GLY A 89 -1.96 1.04 5.00
N VAL A 90 -1.46 0.86 6.23
CA VAL A 90 -2.25 1.07 7.45
C VAL A 90 -2.77 2.50 7.55
N SER A 91 -1.92 3.49 7.24
CA SER A 91 -2.28 4.90 7.27
C SER A 91 -3.31 5.27 6.20
N SER A 92 -3.20 4.72 4.99
CA SER A 92 -4.20 4.89 3.93
C SER A 92 -5.55 4.30 4.33
N VAL A 93 -5.56 3.12 4.94
CA VAL A 93 -6.77 2.50 5.48
C VAL A 93 -7.40 3.35 6.58
N LEU A 94 -6.59 3.84 7.53
CA LEU A 94 -7.04 4.77 8.57
C LEU A 94 -7.68 6.03 7.97
N ALA A 95 -7.02 6.64 6.98
CA ALA A 95 -7.54 7.83 6.30
C ALA A 95 -8.88 7.54 5.63
N VAL A 96 -8.99 6.44 4.87
CA VAL A 96 -10.24 6.08 4.20
C VAL A 96 -11.37 5.80 5.19
N VAL A 97 -11.10 5.01 6.23
CA VAL A 97 -12.12 4.66 7.23
C VAL A 97 -12.57 5.89 8.03
N ALA A 98 -11.68 6.85 8.27
CA ALA A 98 -12.05 8.10 8.95
C ALA A 98 -13.10 8.95 8.19
N PHE A 99 -13.21 8.77 6.86
CA PHE A 99 -14.21 9.47 6.04
C PHE A 99 -15.48 8.66 5.76
N ILE A 100 -15.56 7.40 6.17
CA ILE A 100 -16.72 6.52 5.91
C ILE A 100 -17.54 6.40 7.21
N ALA A 101 -18.85 6.65 7.13
CA ALA A 101 -19.74 6.51 8.27
C ALA A 101 -19.71 5.07 8.84
N PRO A 102 -19.72 4.89 10.17
CA PRO A 102 -19.61 3.60 10.84
C PRO A 102 -20.92 2.77 10.76
N GLU A 103 -21.41 2.51 9.55
CA GLU A 103 -22.69 1.83 9.31
C GLU A 103 -22.54 0.30 9.19
N ARG A 104 -21.31 -0.25 9.16
CA ARG A 104 -21.07 -1.70 9.09
C ARG A 104 -19.89 -2.13 9.95
N GLY A 105 -20.11 -3.20 10.74
CA GLY A 105 -19.05 -3.90 11.48
C GLY A 105 -17.93 -4.33 10.54
N TRP A 106 -16.75 -3.76 10.74
CA TRP A 106 -15.60 -3.99 9.88
C TRP A 106 -14.91 -5.28 10.31
N SER A 107 -14.94 -6.30 9.47
CA SER A 107 -14.17 -7.52 9.66
C SER A 107 -13.02 -7.54 8.66
N LEU A 108 -11.80 -7.41 9.18
CA LEU A 108 -10.54 -7.53 8.44
C LEU A 108 -10.40 -8.87 7.69
N ARG A 109 -11.17 -9.89 8.09
CA ARG A 109 -11.04 -11.27 7.62
C ARG A 109 -12.08 -11.67 6.57
N THR A 110 -13.18 -10.93 6.42
CA THR A 110 -14.32 -11.34 5.56
C THR A 110 -14.37 -10.63 4.20
N GLY A 111 -13.39 -9.77 3.89
CA GLY A 111 -13.42 -8.95 2.67
C GLY A 111 -12.22 -9.10 1.72
N THR A 112 -11.20 -9.88 2.06
CA THR A 112 -9.99 -10.00 1.23
C THR A 112 -10.07 -11.25 0.35
N SER A 113 -10.16 -11.03 -0.97
CA SER A 113 -10.12 -12.13 -1.94
C SER A 113 -8.72 -12.78 -1.94
N PRO A 114 -8.59 -14.09 -2.24
CA PRO A 114 -7.28 -14.74 -2.37
C PRO A 114 -6.39 -14.02 -3.40
N LEU A 115 -7.00 -13.42 -4.43
CA LEU A 115 -6.33 -12.59 -5.42
C LEU A 115 -5.74 -11.31 -4.82
N GLY A 116 -6.40 -10.68 -3.85
CA GLY A 116 -5.87 -9.52 -3.13
C GLY A 116 -4.63 -9.88 -2.31
N TRP A 117 -4.65 -11.02 -1.60
CA TRP A 117 -3.47 -11.52 -0.89
C TRP A 117 -2.33 -11.88 -1.84
N ALA A 118 -2.63 -12.51 -2.97
CA ALA A 118 -1.63 -12.79 -4.01
C ALA A 118 -0.98 -11.51 -4.53
N ALA A 119 -1.75 -10.44 -4.74
CA ALA A 119 -1.22 -9.14 -5.15
C ALA A 119 -0.30 -8.52 -4.08
N VAL A 120 -0.67 -8.60 -2.79
CA VAL A 120 0.18 -8.11 -1.68
C VAL A 120 1.51 -8.88 -1.62
N VAL A 121 1.45 -10.22 -1.67
CA VAL A 121 2.65 -11.07 -1.69
C VAL A 121 3.52 -10.78 -2.91
N GLY A 122 2.90 -10.58 -4.08
CA GLY A 122 3.60 -10.19 -5.31
C GLY A 122 4.34 -8.86 -5.16
N LEU A 123 3.68 -7.83 -4.61
CA LEU A 123 4.31 -6.52 -4.36
C LEU A 123 5.47 -6.60 -3.36
N TYR A 124 5.33 -7.39 -2.30
CA TYR A 124 6.42 -7.60 -1.32
C TYR A 124 7.58 -8.37 -1.97
N SER A 125 7.29 -9.33 -2.84
CA SER A 125 8.31 -10.04 -3.63
C SER A 125 9.06 -9.11 -4.58
N VAL A 126 8.40 -8.09 -5.15
CA VAL A 126 9.04 -7.05 -5.95
C VAL A 126 10.04 -6.24 -5.12
N ILE A 127 9.65 -5.83 -3.90
CA ILE A 127 10.53 -5.07 -3.00
C ILE A 127 11.77 -5.91 -2.63
N ILE A 128 11.58 -7.17 -2.25
CA ILE A 128 12.66 -8.08 -1.87
C ILE A 128 13.61 -8.33 -3.04
N SER A 129 13.07 -8.71 -4.20
CA SER A 129 13.89 -8.96 -5.39
C SER A 129 14.61 -7.71 -5.89
N GLY A 130 14.00 -6.53 -5.78
CA GLY A 130 14.64 -5.25 -6.09
C GLY A 130 15.81 -4.94 -5.16
N SER A 131 15.67 -5.22 -3.86
CA SER A 131 16.80 -5.12 -2.92
C SER A 131 17.96 -6.04 -3.30
N VAL A 132 17.65 -7.28 -3.72
CA VAL A 132 18.67 -8.22 -4.21
C VAL A 132 19.39 -7.66 -5.44
N VAL A 133 18.67 -7.10 -6.41
CA VAL A 133 19.26 -6.45 -7.60
C VAL A 133 20.27 -5.36 -7.22
N VAL A 134 19.88 -4.46 -6.31
CA VAL A 134 20.75 -3.36 -5.85
C VAL A 134 21.95 -3.91 -5.09
N SER A 135 21.74 -4.89 -4.20
CA SER A 135 22.82 -5.48 -3.40
C SER A 135 23.85 -6.25 -4.23
N ALA A 136 23.40 -6.90 -5.31
CA ALA A 136 24.26 -7.64 -6.23
C ALA A 136 24.96 -6.74 -7.25
N GLY A 137 24.62 -5.44 -7.32
CA GLY A 137 25.13 -4.52 -8.33
C GLY A 137 24.59 -4.82 -9.75
N ALA A 138 23.44 -5.50 -9.85
CA ALA A 138 22.88 -5.97 -11.11
C ALA A 138 22.04 -4.91 -11.86
N GLN A 139 21.96 -3.67 -11.35
CA GLN A 139 21.13 -2.61 -11.93
C GLN A 139 21.38 -2.35 -13.42
N SER A 140 22.64 -2.39 -13.85
CA SER A 140 23.07 -2.10 -15.22
C SER A 140 23.34 -3.37 -16.04
N ALA A 141 23.02 -4.55 -15.52
CA ALA A 141 23.28 -5.83 -16.19
C ALA A 141 22.52 -6.00 -17.52
N CYS A 142 21.43 -5.25 -17.71
CA CYS A 142 20.67 -5.22 -18.96
C CYS A 142 20.49 -3.79 -19.47
N ALA A 143 21.10 -3.47 -20.61
CA ALA A 143 20.98 -2.17 -21.26
C ALA A 143 19.59 -1.95 -21.92
N ALA A 144 18.93 -3.02 -22.35
CA ALA A 144 17.63 -2.94 -23.04
C ALA A 144 16.45 -3.38 -22.14
N TRP A 145 15.27 -2.84 -22.45
CA TRP A 145 13.98 -3.23 -21.87
C TRP A 145 13.01 -3.57 -23.02
N PRO A 146 12.18 -4.63 -22.93
CA PRO A 146 12.02 -5.57 -21.81
C PRO A 146 13.01 -6.75 -21.85
N LEU A 147 13.53 -7.09 -23.03
CA LEU A 147 14.39 -8.24 -23.28
C LEU A 147 15.88 -7.92 -23.07
N CYS A 148 16.60 -8.75 -22.32
CA CYS A 148 18.06 -8.64 -22.11
C CYS A 148 18.85 -9.34 -23.23
N LEU A 149 18.65 -8.92 -24.48
CA LEU A 149 19.23 -9.59 -25.67
C LEU A 149 20.73 -9.33 -25.86
N HIS A 150 21.24 -8.21 -25.36
CA HIS A 150 22.65 -7.82 -25.47
C HIS A 150 23.21 -7.54 -24.07
N SER A 151 23.75 -8.57 -23.41
CA SER A 151 24.37 -8.44 -22.08
C SER A 151 25.88 -8.59 -22.18
N SER A 152 26.61 -7.55 -21.79
CA SER A 152 28.07 -7.54 -21.67
C SER A 152 28.55 -7.90 -20.25
N GLY A 153 27.67 -8.42 -19.39
CA GLY A 153 27.92 -8.70 -17.97
C GLY A 153 27.97 -10.19 -17.63
N ALA A 154 28.49 -10.51 -16.43
CA ALA A 154 28.55 -11.88 -15.92
C ALA A 154 27.15 -12.52 -15.84
N THR A 155 27.05 -13.80 -16.22
CA THR A 155 25.79 -14.55 -16.30
C THR A 155 24.96 -14.49 -15.02
N ALA A 156 25.60 -14.47 -13.84
CA ALA A 156 24.92 -14.38 -12.55
C ALA A 156 24.11 -13.06 -12.38
N LEU A 157 24.67 -11.93 -12.81
CA LEU A 157 24.00 -10.62 -12.72
C LEU A 157 22.79 -10.54 -13.65
N LEU A 158 22.93 -11.15 -14.83
CA LEU A 158 21.85 -11.27 -15.81
C LEU A 158 20.68 -12.09 -15.25
N VAL A 159 20.96 -13.21 -14.57
CA VAL A 159 19.93 -14.04 -13.92
C VAL A 159 19.19 -13.25 -12.84
N VAL A 160 19.91 -12.49 -12.00
CA VAL A 160 19.28 -11.67 -10.94
C VAL A 160 18.35 -10.61 -11.55
N GLN A 161 18.82 -9.89 -12.57
CA GLN A 161 18.05 -8.82 -13.21
C GLN A 161 16.83 -9.35 -13.99
N THR A 162 16.99 -10.46 -14.71
CA THR A 162 15.88 -11.10 -15.43
C THR A 162 14.84 -11.70 -14.49
N ALA A 163 15.27 -12.32 -13.39
CA ALA A 163 14.36 -12.84 -12.35
C ALA A 163 13.51 -11.72 -11.73
N HIS A 164 14.12 -10.59 -11.35
CA HIS A 164 13.38 -9.45 -10.83
C HIS A 164 12.35 -8.91 -11.83
N ARG A 165 12.72 -8.76 -13.12
CA ARG A 165 11.78 -8.34 -14.18
C ARG A 165 10.60 -9.30 -14.34
N GLY A 166 10.85 -10.61 -14.25
CA GLY A 166 9.79 -11.63 -14.25
C GLY A 166 8.84 -11.48 -13.05
N ILE A 167 9.38 -11.26 -11.86
CA ILE A 167 8.59 -11.02 -10.63
C ILE A 167 7.73 -9.77 -10.78
N VAL A 168 8.28 -8.68 -11.32
CA VAL A 168 7.54 -7.43 -11.59
C VAL A 168 6.38 -7.65 -12.58
N LEU A 169 6.60 -8.43 -13.64
CA LEU A 169 5.56 -8.78 -14.61
C LEU A 169 4.40 -9.52 -13.92
N VAL A 170 4.72 -10.59 -13.18
CA VAL A 170 3.71 -11.40 -12.47
C VAL A 170 2.96 -10.56 -11.45
N ALA A 171 3.66 -9.77 -10.62
CA ALA A 171 3.03 -8.90 -9.63
C ALA A 171 2.11 -7.86 -10.28
N SER A 172 2.53 -7.28 -11.41
CA SER A 172 1.70 -6.33 -12.18
C SER A 172 0.43 -6.97 -12.70
N VAL A 173 0.51 -8.20 -13.24
CA VAL A 173 -0.68 -8.96 -13.68
C VAL A 173 -1.61 -9.24 -12.50
N LEU A 174 -1.09 -9.65 -11.34
CA LEU A 174 -1.89 -9.88 -10.13
C LEU A 174 -2.62 -8.62 -9.67
N VAL A 175 -1.93 -7.46 -9.65
CA VAL A 175 -2.54 -6.18 -9.26
C VAL A 175 -3.60 -5.76 -10.28
N VAL A 176 -3.30 -5.81 -11.58
CA VAL A 176 -4.25 -5.42 -12.63
C VAL A 176 -5.48 -6.31 -12.62
N THR A 177 -5.31 -7.63 -12.51
CA THR A 177 -6.44 -8.56 -12.42
C THR A 177 -7.28 -8.33 -11.16
N PHE A 178 -6.65 -8.11 -10.01
CA PHE A 178 -7.34 -7.72 -8.78
C PHE A 178 -8.19 -6.46 -9.00
N LEU A 179 -7.61 -5.40 -9.55
CA LEU A 179 -8.31 -4.14 -9.84
C LEU A 179 -9.48 -4.35 -10.80
N LEU A 180 -9.28 -5.09 -11.89
CA LEU A 180 -10.34 -5.38 -12.87
C LEU A 180 -11.49 -6.19 -12.25
N VAL A 181 -11.19 -7.17 -11.40
CA VAL A 181 -12.22 -7.95 -10.67
C VAL A 181 -13.00 -7.03 -9.73
N GLN A 182 -12.34 -6.17 -8.97
CA GLN A 182 -13.00 -5.21 -8.08
C GLN A 182 -13.91 -4.25 -8.87
N LEU A 183 -13.41 -3.65 -9.95
CA LEU A 183 -14.17 -2.74 -10.82
C LEU A 183 -15.38 -3.41 -11.49
N ARG A 184 -15.25 -4.68 -11.89
CA ARG A 184 -16.38 -5.46 -12.44
C ARG A 184 -17.41 -5.77 -11.36
N SER A 185 -16.97 -6.11 -10.15
CA SER A 185 -17.88 -6.42 -9.03
C SER A 185 -18.70 -5.20 -8.61
N THR A 186 -18.08 -4.01 -8.54
CA THR A 186 -18.77 -2.76 -8.16
C THR A 186 -19.79 -2.35 -9.21
N ARG A 187 -19.42 -2.41 -10.50
CA ARG A 187 -20.35 -2.16 -11.62
C ARG A 187 -21.54 -3.12 -11.63
N ALA A 188 -21.30 -4.41 -11.40
CA ALA A 188 -22.37 -5.42 -11.35
C ALA A 188 -23.30 -5.20 -10.14
N SER A 189 -22.77 -4.78 -8.99
CA SER A 189 -23.56 -4.41 -7.82
C SER A 189 -24.42 -3.17 -8.08
N GLY A 190 -23.84 -2.13 -8.68
CA GLY A 190 -24.56 -0.91 -9.06
C GLY A 190 -25.71 -1.16 -10.04
N ARG A 191 -25.48 -2.00 -11.07
CA ARG A 191 -26.55 -2.41 -12.02
C ARG A 191 -27.69 -3.15 -11.33
N ARG A 192 -27.40 -4.12 -10.45
CA ARG A 192 -28.42 -4.87 -9.70
C ARG A 192 -29.24 -3.98 -8.76
N SER A 193 -28.60 -2.99 -8.13
CA SER A 193 -29.31 -2.03 -7.28
C SER A 193 -30.23 -1.12 -8.08
N ALA A 194 -29.80 -0.65 -9.25
CA ALA A 194 -30.63 0.15 -10.15
C ALA A 194 -31.86 -0.63 -10.66
N ASP A 195 -31.67 -1.90 -11.03
CA ASP A 195 -32.75 -2.78 -11.52
C ASP A 195 -33.78 -3.08 -10.41
N ARG A 196 -33.35 -3.33 -9.17
CA ARG A 196 -34.26 -3.46 -8.01
C ARG A 196 -35.08 -2.21 -7.76
N SER A 197 -34.49 -1.02 -7.83
CA SER A 197 -35.22 0.24 -7.64
C SER A 197 -36.31 0.45 -8.71
N VAL A 198 -36.03 0.10 -9.95
CA VAL A 198 -37.02 0.15 -11.05
C VAL A 198 -38.13 -0.88 -10.86
N SER A 199 -37.80 -2.09 -10.39
CA SER A 199 -38.79 -3.13 -10.10
C SER A 199 -39.75 -2.73 -8.96
N ILE A 200 -39.24 -2.11 -7.89
CA ILE A 200 -40.05 -1.62 -6.76
C ILE A 200 -41.00 -0.48 -7.20
N LEU A 201 -40.57 0.40 -8.12
CA LEU A 201 -41.44 1.45 -8.66
C LEU A 201 -42.51 0.92 -9.62
N ARG A 202 -42.33 -0.28 -10.19
CA ARG A 202 -43.28 -0.92 -11.11
C ARG A 202 -44.27 -1.86 -10.44
N THR A 203 -44.18 -2.12 -9.13
CA THR A 203 -45.26 -2.83 -8.44
C THR A 203 -46.49 -1.93 -8.39
N PRO A 204 -47.63 -2.31 -9.02
CA PRO A 204 -48.83 -1.49 -9.00
C PRO A 204 -49.32 -1.38 -7.55
N SER A 205 -49.64 -0.16 -7.08
CA SER A 205 -50.39 0.05 -5.84
C SER A 205 -51.84 -0.41 -6.03
N GLY A 206 -52.01 -1.72 -6.15
CA GLY A 206 -53.23 -2.37 -6.61
C GLY A 206 -53.79 -3.34 -5.59
N ARG A 207 -54.09 -2.89 -4.37
CA ARG A 207 -55.06 -3.60 -3.52
C ARG A 207 -55.84 -2.65 -2.62
N SER A 208 -56.66 -1.81 -3.24
CA SER A 208 -57.94 -1.42 -2.64
C SER A 208 -58.80 -2.69 -2.55
N ARG A 209 -58.92 -3.28 -1.36
CA ARG A 209 -60.00 -4.22 -1.07
C ARG A 209 -61.16 -3.43 -0.46
N LYS A 210 -62.17 -3.24 -1.31
CA LYS A 210 -63.47 -2.64 -0.99
C LYS A 210 -64.14 -3.33 0.21
N ALA A 211 -64.92 -2.53 0.92
CA ALA A 211 -65.93 -2.92 1.89
C ALA A 211 -66.96 -3.92 1.32
N SER A 212 -67.51 -4.77 2.18
CA SER A 212 -68.91 -5.20 2.09
C SER A 212 -69.48 -5.42 3.48
N ALA A 213 -70.66 -4.85 3.65
CA ALA A 213 -71.55 -4.87 4.80
C ALA A 213 -71.84 -6.29 5.32
N SER A 214 -72.02 -6.41 6.63
CA SER A 214 -73.32 -6.72 7.22
C SER A 214 -73.37 -6.28 8.67
#